data_AF-A0A7Y2T8M2-F1
#
_entry.id   AF-A0A7Y2T8M2-F1
#
_cell.length_a   1.000
_cell.length_b   1.000
_cell.length_c   1.000
_cell.angle_alpha   90.00
_cell.angle_beta   90.00
_cell.angle_gamma   90.00
#
_symmetry.space_group_name_H-M   'P 1'
#
loop_
_entity.id
_entity.type
_entity.pdbx_description
1 polymer ?
#
loop_
_entity_poly.entity_id
_entity_poly.type
_entity_poly.pdbx_seq_one_letter_code
_entity_poly.pdbx_strand_id
1 'polypeptide(L)'
;MKRRELETHLQDLFDGCIDPEAFYMLQEELRDNPEARVTYREYLHLHHALRFHAKGGNLLPVVPMDLVVERRQRRSMKQAGLAAVALLVLGALIMGLILSSPKEATLTFTTSPGTDLVVSHEINGDNLPEGQALEPGSQLILGHGAVELEFASGVRAILRGPAELILLREDLLDLAYGTAWFHVPQKAVGFQVRTPDLVLTDLGTEFGILSQPDSLAEVHVFTGSVEVLNRHGLKHKQVIEADHARVAGPAGRWQGTAPRSDHFLTKLPDRVPVNIEADDSVAFTTSPENKMINKGRYTFKSSDELSGFDASGSDKLVATLSHEKSTITEVTYGGVRMSLGVCSNTSAMRQTAIYYLDSPGTTGDLVVVFKGRQRAPNGVGGSLLALSNTANGGPAVIAQSGERSVRLTTKVDNSFVVAAHISNDQQPNAFLTARAPLTPLFGAPVGSATGGSGYMHVKSHSSVMPAFSGNGTAAITVAAAFDPHP
;
A
#
# COMPACT_ATOMS: atom_id res chain seq x y z
N MET A 1 -47.19 -109.99 21.01
CA MET A 1 -45.74 -110.27 20.92
C MET A 1 -45.01 -109.74 22.16
N LYS A 2 -43.85 -110.29 22.60
CA LYS A 2 -43.11 -109.67 23.74
C LYS A 2 -42.45 -108.36 23.29
N ARG A 3 -42.38 -107.35 24.17
CA ARG A 3 -41.84 -106.01 23.84
C ARG A 3 -40.45 -106.03 23.20
N ARG A 4 -39.55 -106.91 23.66
CA ARG A 4 -38.21 -107.06 23.07
C ARG A 4 -38.23 -107.61 21.65
N GLU A 5 -39.14 -108.54 21.36
CA GLU A 5 -39.30 -109.11 20.02
C GLU A 5 -39.86 -108.04 19.06
N LEU A 6 -40.78 -107.20 19.54
CA LEU A 6 -41.29 -106.04 18.79
C LEU A 6 -40.19 -105.05 18.42
N GLU A 7 -39.37 -104.64 19.40
CA GLU A 7 -38.27 -103.69 19.18
C GLU A 7 -37.23 -104.26 18.20
N THR A 8 -36.95 -105.57 18.28
CA THR A 8 -36.00 -106.24 17.37
C THR A 8 -36.53 -106.25 15.93
N HIS A 9 -37.78 -106.66 15.72
CA HIS A 9 -38.38 -106.66 14.38
C HIS A 9 -38.54 -105.24 13.80
N LEU A 10 -38.80 -104.22 14.64
CA LEU A 10 -38.82 -102.83 14.19
C LEU A 10 -37.45 -102.36 13.72
N GLN A 11 -36.38 -102.72 14.45
CA GLN A 11 -35.02 -102.36 14.05
C GLN A 11 -34.63 -103.04 12.73
N ASP A 12 -34.89 -104.36 12.60
CA ASP A 12 -34.61 -105.12 11.38
C ASP A 12 -35.39 -104.57 10.17
N LEU A 13 -36.62 -104.10 10.38
CA LEU A 13 -37.44 -103.45 9.36
C LEU A 13 -36.78 -102.16 8.85
N PHE A 14 -36.30 -101.29 9.75
CA PHE A 14 -35.68 -100.02 9.37
C PHE A 14 -34.26 -100.17 8.80
N ASP A 15 -33.55 -101.22 9.19
CA ASP A 15 -32.25 -101.59 8.65
C ASP A 15 -32.37 -102.37 7.31
N GLY A 16 -33.58 -102.82 6.95
CA GLY A 16 -33.89 -103.47 5.68
C GLY A 16 -33.57 -104.96 5.63
N CYS A 17 -33.41 -105.60 6.79
CA CYS A 17 -32.94 -106.98 6.95
C CYS A 17 -34.00 -107.94 7.52
N ILE A 18 -35.27 -107.51 7.58
CA ILE A 18 -36.34 -108.33 8.17
C ILE A 18 -36.73 -109.52 7.28
N ASP A 19 -36.88 -110.69 7.90
CA ASP A 19 -37.34 -111.92 7.23
C ASP A 19 -38.86 -111.87 6.92
N PRO A 20 -39.36 -112.50 5.83
CA PRO A 20 -40.77 -112.46 5.48
C PRO A 20 -41.74 -113.00 6.55
N GLU A 21 -41.33 -114.01 7.33
CA GLU A 21 -42.16 -114.56 8.41
C GLU A 21 -42.27 -113.56 9.58
N ALA A 22 -41.14 -112.97 9.97
CA ALA A 22 -41.07 -111.93 10.99
C ALA A 22 -41.83 -110.66 10.58
N PHE A 23 -41.81 -110.31 9.29
CA PHE A 23 -42.56 -109.18 8.76
C PHE A 23 -44.08 -109.39 8.84
N TYR A 24 -44.56 -110.61 8.56
CA TYR A 24 -45.98 -110.94 8.69
C TYR A 24 -46.46 -110.83 10.14
N MET A 25 -45.68 -111.38 11.08
CA MET A 25 -45.97 -111.28 12.52
C MET A 25 -45.98 -109.84 13.03
N LEU A 26 -45.05 -109.00 12.54
CA LEU A 26 -45.00 -107.57 12.85
C LEU A 26 -46.23 -106.82 12.30
N GLN A 27 -46.68 -107.15 11.09
CA GLN A 27 -47.89 -106.53 10.51
C GLN A 27 -49.16 -106.89 11.28
N GLU A 28 -49.28 -108.14 11.72
CA GLU A 28 -50.40 -108.60 12.53
C GLU A 28 -50.41 -107.89 13.89
N GLU A 29 -49.26 -107.81 14.57
CA GLU A 29 -49.15 -107.09 15.85
C GLU A 29 -49.45 -105.58 15.71
N LEU A 30 -49.00 -104.93 14.65
CA LEU A 30 -49.30 -103.49 14.42
C LEU A 30 -50.78 -103.24 14.09
N ARG A 31 -51.49 -104.24 13.55
CA ARG A 31 -52.92 -104.15 13.24
C ARG A 31 -53.75 -104.23 14.51
N ASP A 32 -53.46 -105.21 15.36
CA ASP A 32 -54.31 -105.52 16.52
C ASP A 32 -53.92 -104.73 17.78
N ASN A 33 -52.65 -104.31 17.92
CA ASN A 33 -52.16 -103.65 19.13
C ASN A 33 -51.92 -102.13 18.94
N PRO A 34 -52.69 -101.24 19.60
CA PRO A 34 -52.49 -99.80 19.52
C PRO A 34 -51.17 -99.31 20.14
N GLU A 35 -50.64 -99.98 21.17
CA GLU A 35 -49.37 -99.61 21.79
C GLU A 35 -48.20 -99.87 20.84
N ALA A 36 -48.24 -100.98 20.09
CA ALA A 36 -47.22 -101.30 19.09
C ALA A 36 -47.11 -100.22 17.99
N ARG A 37 -48.24 -99.58 17.63
CA ARG A 37 -48.24 -98.45 16.68
C ARG A 37 -47.56 -97.20 17.24
N VAL A 38 -47.67 -96.95 18.54
CA VAL A 38 -46.96 -95.83 19.19
C VAL A 38 -45.46 -96.09 19.15
N THR A 39 -45.03 -97.30 19.53
CA THR A 39 -43.61 -97.70 19.48
C THR A 39 -43.05 -97.64 18.05
N TYR A 40 -43.81 -98.07 17.03
CA TYR A 40 -43.43 -97.92 15.62
C TYR A 40 -43.19 -96.45 15.24
N ARG A 41 -44.06 -95.52 15.66
CA ARG A 41 -43.91 -94.09 15.37
C ARG A 41 -42.69 -93.48 16.04
N GLU A 42 -42.40 -93.88 17.28
CA GLU A 42 -41.21 -93.44 18.01
C GLU A 42 -39.93 -93.90 17.31
N TYR A 43 -39.86 -95.17 16.90
CA TYR A 43 -38.73 -95.71 16.15
C TYR A 43 -38.58 -95.07 14.76
N LEU A 44 -39.69 -94.80 14.06
CA LEU A 44 -39.68 -94.11 12.78
C LEU A 44 -39.10 -92.69 12.92
N HIS A 45 -39.52 -91.94 13.94
CA HIS A 45 -38.99 -90.61 14.22
C HIS A 45 -37.49 -90.65 14.55
N LEU A 46 -37.06 -91.59 15.38
CA LEU A 46 -35.64 -91.76 15.74
C LEU A 46 -34.80 -92.11 14.51
N HIS A 47 -35.26 -93.06 13.69
CA HIS A 47 -34.59 -93.46 12.45
C HIS A 47 -34.47 -92.29 11.46
N HIS A 48 -35.54 -91.49 11.30
CA HIS A 48 -35.49 -90.28 10.48
C HIS A 48 -34.51 -89.23 11.03
N ALA A 49 -34.49 -88.99 12.34
CA ALA A 49 -33.58 -88.03 12.96
C ALA A 49 -32.10 -88.45 12.79
N LEU A 50 -31.79 -89.73 12.96
CA LEU A 50 -30.45 -90.28 12.75
C LEU A 50 -30.04 -90.23 11.28
N ARG A 51 -30.93 -90.60 10.34
CA ARG A 51 -30.66 -90.46 8.90
C ARG A 51 -30.47 -89.01 8.47
N PHE A 52 -31.20 -88.07 9.07
CA PHE A 52 -31.05 -86.63 8.79
C PHE A 52 -29.70 -86.11 9.29
N HIS A 53 -29.25 -86.53 10.48
CA HIS A 53 -27.92 -86.20 11.00
C HIS A 53 -26.80 -86.86 10.19
N ALA A 54 -26.93 -88.14 9.84
CA ALA A 54 -25.91 -88.88 9.08
C ALA A 54 -25.71 -88.35 7.66
N LYS A 55 -26.74 -87.75 7.04
CA LYS A 55 -26.66 -87.10 5.72
C LYS A 55 -26.03 -85.69 5.75
N GLY A 56 -25.53 -85.22 6.89
CA GLY A 56 -24.74 -83.99 6.96
C GLY A 56 -25.55 -82.72 6.70
N GLY A 57 -26.83 -82.70 7.07
CA GLY A 57 -27.63 -81.48 7.09
C GLY A 57 -27.18 -80.56 8.22
N ASN A 58 -26.14 -79.76 7.98
CA ASN A 58 -25.80 -78.62 8.83
C ASN A 58 -27.07 -77.77 9.03
N LEU A 59 -27.49 -77.61 10.29
CA LEU A 59 -28.47 -76.60 10.68
C LEU A 59 -27.88 -75.24 10.31
N LEU A 60 -28.27 -74.70 9.15
CA LEU A 60 -28.06 -73.29 8.86
C LEU A 60 -28.74 -72.52 9.99
N PRO A 61 -28.03 -71.63 10.71
CA PRO A 61 -28.67 -70.77 11.68
C PRO A 61 -29.64 -69.88 10.88
N VAL A 62 -30.94 -70.09 11.08
CA VAL A 62 -31.97 -69.21 10.54
C VAL A 62 -31.79 -67.86 11.22
N VAL A 63 -31.02 -66.97 10.59
CA VAL A 63 -30.92 -65.58 11.00
C VAL A 63 -32.21 -64.91 10.51
N PRO A 64 -33.07 -64.38 11.42
CA PRO A 64 -34.29 -63.71 11.02
C PRO A 64 -33.96 -62.49 10.14
N MET A 65 -34.64 -62.39 9.00
CA MET A 65 -34.42 -61.38 7.96
C MET A 65 -34.63 -59.94 8.49
N ASP A 66 -35.42 -59.80 9.54
CA ASP A 66 -35.80 -58.54 10.18
C ASP A 66 -34.58 -57.76 10.72
N LEU A 67 -33.58 -58.47 11.25
CA LEU A 67 -32.34 -57.87 11.75
C LEU A 67 -31.37 -57.46 10.62
N VAL A 68 -31.50 -58.05 9.44
CA VAL A 68 -30.64 -57.77 8.28
C VAL A 68 -31.13 -56.51 7.53
N VAL A 69 -32.44 -56.28 7.48
CA VAL A 69 -33.05 -55.11 6.83
C VAL A 69 -32.75 -53.81 7.59
N GLU A 70 -32.86 -53.80 8.93
CA GLU A 70 -32.57 -52.61 9.75
C GLU A 70 -31.09 -52.18 9.67
N ARG A 71 -30.16 -53.15 9.63
CA ARG A 71 -28.72 -52.88 9.51
C ARG A 71 -28.35 -52.35 8.13
N ARG A 72 -29.03 -52.80 7.07
CA ARG A 72 -28.80 -52.34 5.69
C ARG A 72 -29.32 -50.91 5.48
N GLN A 73 -30.51 -50.60 6.00
CA GLN A 73 -31.09 -49.25 5.90
C GLN A 73 -30.27 -48.22 6.68
N ARG A 74 -29.84 -48.51 7.92
CA ARG A 74 -29.00 -47.60 8.71
C ARG A 74 -27.62 -47.34 8.09
N ARG A 75 -27.01 -48.33 7.41
CA ARG A 75 -25.74 -48.12 6.69
C ARG A 75 -25.93 -47.27 5.43
N SER A 76 -27.00 -47.49 4.67
CA SER A 76 -27.31 -46.66 3.48
C SER A 76 -27.67 -45.21 3.86
N MET A 77 -28.39 -45.00 4.96
CA MET A 77 -28.71 -43.65 5.50
C MET A 77 -27.44 -42.93 5.98
N LYS A 78 -26.52 -43.65 6.63
CA LYS A 78 -25.21 -43.07 7.02
C LYS A 78 -24.35 -42.71 5.81
N GLN A 79 -24.34 -43.53 4.76
CA GLN A 79 -23.60 -43.25 3.52
C GLN A 79 -24.24 -42.12 2.69
N ALA A 80 -25.57 -42.08 2.60
CA ALA A 80 -26.31 -41.02 1.93
C ALA A 80 -26.16 -39.66 2.64
N GLY A 81 -26.16 -39.65 3.99
CA GLY A 81 -25.87 -38.45 4.77
C GLY A 81 -24.46 -37.92 4.55
N LEU A 82 -23.46 -38.81 4.43
CA LEU A 82 -22.07 -38.43 4.20
C LEU A 82 -21.83 -37.85 2.80
N ALA A 83 -22.52 -38.37 1.78
CA ALA A 83 -22.46 -37.84 0.41
C ALA A 83 -23.09 -36.44 0.28
N ALA A 84 -24.20 -36.17 0.98
CA ALA A 84 -24.84 -34.86 0.97
C ALA A 84 -23.97 -33.77 1.61
N VAL A 85 -23.28 -34.10 2.71
CA VAL A 85 -22.33 -33.18 3.36
C VAL A 85 -21.14 -32.89 2.45
N ALA A 86 -20.60 -33.89 1.75
CA ALA A 86 -19.50 -33.69 0.80
C ALA A 86 -19.86 -32.74 -0.35
N LEU A 87 -21.10 -32.83 -0.88
CA LEU A 87 -21.58 -31.92 -1.93
C LEU A 87 -21.77 -30.48 -1.43
N LEU A 88 -22.26 -30.31 -0.20
CA LEU A 88 -22.40 -28.98 0.41
C LEU A 88 -21.04 -28.33 0.68
N VAL A 89 -20.07 -29.11 1.16
CA VAL A 89 -18.69 -28.63 1.38
C VAL A 89 -18.03 -28.27 0.05
N LEU A 90 -18.20 -29.08 -0.99
CA LEU A 90 -17.64 -28.79 -2.32
C LEU A 90 -18.30 -27.53 -2.93
N GLY A 91 -19.61 -27.39 -2.78
CA GLY A 91 -20.34 -26.19 -3.23
C GLY A 91 -19.92 -24.93 -2.48
N ALA A 92 -19.74 -25.01 -1.17
CA ALA A 92 -19.23 -23.91 -0.36
C ALA A 92 -17.76 -23.57 -0.71
N LEU A 93 -16.94 -24.57 -1.03
CA LEU A 93 -15.56 -24.38 -1.48
C LEU A 93 -15.49 -23.68 -2.84
N ILE A 94 -16.34 -24.10 -3.80
CA ILE A 94 -16.43 -23.47 -5.14
C ILE A 94 -16.99 -22.06 -5.02
N MET A 95 -18.02 -21.85 -4.19
CA MET A 95 -18.59 -20.52 -3.94
C MET A 95 -17.58 -19.60 -3.25
N GLY A 96 -16.79 -20.13 -2.30
CA GLY A 96 -15.67 -19.42 -1.70
C GLY A 96 -14.62 -19.02 -2.73
N LEU A 97 -14.23 -19.93 -3.63
CA LEU A 97 -13.27 -19.63 -4.69
C LEU A 97 -13.77 -18.56 -5.69
N ILE A 98 -15.06 -18.51 -5.98
CA ILE A 98 -15.63 -17.51 -6.90
C ILE A 98 -15.75 -16.13 -6.22
N LEU A 99 -16.19 -16.07 -4.96
CA LEU A 99 -16.28 -14.79 -4.22
C LEU A 99 -14.92 -14.27 -3.74
N SER A 100 -13.91 -15.13 -3.63
CA SER A 100 -12.55 -14.77 -3.22
C SER A 100 -11.61 -14.53 -4.40
N SER A 101 -12.12 -14.28 -5.62
CA SER A 101 -11.27 -13.77 -6.69
C SER A 101 -10.76 -12.38 -6.30
N PRO A 102 -9.46 -12.18 -6.02
CA PRO A 102 -8.94 -10.84 -5.77
C PRO A 102 -9.15 -10.04 -7.06
N LYS A 103 -9.78 -8.87 -6.95
CA LYS A 103 -9.75 -7.89 -8.04
C LYS A 103 -8.27 -7.58 -8.30
N GLU A 104 -7.78 -7.87 -9.50
CA GLU A 104 -6.46 -7.41 -9.91
C GLU A 104 -6.46 -5.88 -9.86
N ALA A 105 -5.47 -5.29 -9.19
CA ALA A 105 -5.37 -3.85 -9.04
C ALA A 105 -5.32 -3.18 -10.42
N THR A 106 -6.16 -2.16 -10.62
CA THR A 106 -6.27 -1.47 -11.91
C THR A 106 -4.95 -0.82 -12.34
N LEU A 107 -4.21 -0.27 -11.37
CA LEU A 107 -2.90 0.35 -11.54
C LEU A 107 -2.04 0.02 -10.33
N THR A 108 -0.81 -0.42 -10.56
CA THR A 108 0.23 -0.50 -9.52
C THR A 108 1.24 0.60 -9.73
N PHE A 109 1.91 1.00 -8.65
CA PHE A 109 2.97 2.00 -8.74
C PHE A 109 4.20 1.55 -7.99
N THR A 110 5.37 1.99 -8.42
CA THR A 110 6.64 1.79 -7.72
C THR A 110 7.33 3.14 -7.58
N THR A 111 7.90 3.38 -6.40
CA THR A 111 8.51 4.67 -6.06
C THR A 111 10.03 4.59 -6.14
N SER A 112 10.66 5.68 -6.59
CA SER A 112 12.11 5.84 -6.38
C SER A 112 12.44 6.03 -4.90
N PRO A 113 13.63 5.64 -4.41
CA PRO A 113 14.05 5.96 -3.05
C PRO A 113 13.99 7.47 -2.79
N GLY A 114 13.38 7.89 -1.66
CA GLY A 114 13.22 9.31 -1.32
C GLY A 114 12.06 10.03 -2.00
N THR A 115 11.02 9.31 -2.41
CA THR A 115 9.81 9.91 -3.03
C THR A 115 8.78 10.29 -1.95
N ASP A 116 8.33 11.55 -1.94
CA ASP A 116 7.23 12.02 -1.08
C ASP A 116 5.89 11.92 -1.81
N LEU A 117 5.10 10.94 -1.38
CA LEU A 117 3.88 10.51 -2.06
C LEU A 117 2.71 10.45 -1.07
N VAL A 118 1.60 11.08 -1.43
CA VAL A 118 0.32 10.95 -0.73
C VAL A 118 -0.70 10.33 -1.68
N VAL A 119 -1.30 9.22 -1.27
CA VAL A 119 -2.38 8.55 -2.01
C VAL A 119 -3.68 8.68 -1.21
N SER A 120 -4.76 9.08 -1.89
CA SER A 120 -6.10 9.17 -1.33
C SER A 120 -7.08 8.36 -2.19
N HIS A 121 -7.95 7.56 -1.58
CA HIS A 121 -8.94 6.74 -2.27
C HIS A 121 -10.36 7.29 -2.04
N GLU A 122 -11.15 7.41 -3.10
CA GLU A 122 -12.58 7.75 -2.99
C GLU A 122 -13.35 6.50 -2.55
N ILE A 123 -13.82 6.48 -1.30
CA ILE A 123 -14.37 5.30 -0.63
C ILE A 123 -15.75 4.96 -1.17
N ASN A 124 -15.89 3.83 -1.87
CA ASN A 124 -17.17 3.17 -2.15
C ASN A 124 -17.07 1.68 -1.77
N GLY A 125 -16.96 1.38 -0.47
CA GLY A 125 -16.95 0.03 0.10
C GLY A 125 -15.80 -0.26 1.07
N ASP A 126 -15.86 -1.41 1.76
CA ASP A 126 -14.95 -1.83 2.85
C ASP A 126 -13.56 -2.33 2.40
N ASN A 127 -13.22 -2.24 1.11
CA ASN A 127 -11.95 -2.75 0.59
C ASN A 127 -11.08 -1.59 0.10
N LEU A 128 -10.22 -1.06 0.97
CA LEU A 128 -9.10 -0.22 0.52
C LEU A 128 -8.11 -1.10 -0.26
N PRO A 129 -7.51 -0.59 -1.36
CA PRO A 129 -6.42 -1.28 -2.01
C PRO A 129 -5.26 -1.47 -1.01
N GLU A 130 -4.82 -2.70 -0.79
CA GLU A 130 -3.63 -2.97 0.00
C GLU A 130 -2.38 -2.75 -0.86
N GLY A 131 -1.39 -2.01 -0.33
CA GLY A 131 -0.09 -1.83 -0.97
C GLY A 131 -0.01 -0.67 -1.96
N GLN A 132 0.89 -0.78 -2.96
CA GLN A 132 1.15 0.26 -3.95
C GLN A 132 0.21 0.13 -5.17
N ALA A 133 -1.08 0.33 -4.94
CA ALA A 133 -2.12 0.20 -5.95
C ALA A 133 -3.06 1.42 -5.98
N LEU A 134 -3.51 1.81 -7.17
CA LEU A 134 -4.57 2.80 -7.39
C LEU A 134 -5.76 2.14 -8.08
N GLU A 135 -6.96 2.43 -7.55
CA GLU A 135 -8.24 2.09 -8.16
C GLU A 135 -8.89 3.34 -8.77
N PRO A 136 -9.83 3.21 -9.72
CA PRO A 136 -10.60 4.33 -10.21
C PRO A 136 -11.20 5.18 -9.08
N GLY A 137 -11.00 6.49 -9.12
CA GLY A 137 -11.31 7.46 -8.06
C GLY A 137 -10.12 7.79 -7.14
N SER A 138 -9.00 7.06 -7.25
CA SER A 138 -7.82 7.34 -6.42
C SER A 138 -7.03 8.55 -6.94
N GLN A 139 -6.60 9.39 -6.01
CA GLN A 139 -5.74 10.54 -6.23
C GLN A 139 -4.33 10.25 -5.72
N LEU A 140 -3.32 10.63 -6.49
CA LEU A 140 -1.91 10.56 -6.13
C LEU A 140 -1.30 11.95 -6.24
N ILE A 141 -0.77 12.43 -5.12
CA ILE A 141 -0.05 13.71 -5.01
C ILE A 141 1.41 13.39 -4.73
N LEU A 142 2.28 13.86 -5.62
CA LEU A 142 3.71 13.64 -5.59
C LEU A 142 4.41 14.97 -5.31
N GLY A 143 4.97 15.14 -4.12
CA GLY A 143 5.68 16.37 -3.74
C GLY A 143 7.04 16.48 -4.42
N HIS A 144 7.84 15.42 -4.34
CA HIS A 144 9.16 15.29 -4.99
C HIS A 144 9.50 13.83 -5.29
N GLY A 145 10.45 13.61 -6.20
CA GLY A 145 10.87 12.28 -6.64
C GLY A 145 10.20 11.83 -7.94
N ALA A 146 10.26 10.53 -8.20
CA ALA A 146 9.66 9.92 -9.38
C ALA A 146 8.91 8.62 -9.01
N VAL A 147 7.82 8.37 -9.73
CA VAL A 147 6.98 7.18 -9.57
C VAL A 147 6.79 6.53 -10.94
N GLU A 148 7.04 5.23 -11.06
CA GLU A 148 6.61 4.44 -12.22
C GLU A 148 5.22 3.87 -11.93
N LEU A 149 4.31 4.10 -12.86
CA LEU A 149 2.94 3.60 -12.85
C LEU A 149 2.85 2.48 -13.89
N GLU A 150 2.31 1.34 -13.49
CA GLU A 150 2.05 0.21 -14.37
C GLU A 150 0.55 -0.13 -14.34
N PHE A 151 -0.10 0.02 -15.48
CA PHE A 151 -1.53 -0.25 -15.62
C PHE A 151 -1.75 -1.73 -15.96
N ALA A 152 -2.88 -2.30 -15.56
CA ALA A 152 -3.25 -3.67 -15.93
C ALA A 152 -3.27 -3.89 -17.46
N SER A 153 -3.57 -2.83 -18.24
CA SER A 153 -3.50 -2.84 -19.71
C SER A 153 -2.07 -3.01 -20.26
N GLY A 154 -1.05 -2.81 -19.43
CA GLY A 154 0.38 -2.81 -19.79
C GLY A 154 0.92 -1.43 -20.17
N VAL A 155 0.12 -0.36 -20.03
CA VAL A 155 0.63 1.01 -20.13
C VAL A 155 1.61 1.25 -19.00
N ARG A 156 2.73 1.88 -19.33
CA ARG A 156 3.73 2.31 -18.36
C ARG A 156 3.82 3.81 -18.38
N ALA A 157 3.85 4.43 -17.22
CA ALA A 157 4.08 5.85 -17.09
C ALA A 157 5.14 6.15 -16.05
N ILE A 158 5.88 7.23 -16.22
CA ILE A 158 6.81 7.73 -15.20
C ILE A 158 6.43 9.17 -14.90
N LEU A 159 6.02 9.40 -13.67
CA LEU A 159 5.59 10.68 -13.15
C LEU A 159 6.71 11.29 -12.31
N ARG A 160 7.07 12.54 -12.59
CA ARG A 160 8.06 13.30 -11.84
C ARG A 160 7.39 14.43 -11.05
N GLY A 161 7.72 14.51 -9.76
CA GLY A 161 7.24 15.54 -8.84
C GLY A 161 7.86 16.92 -9.11
N PRO A 162 7.16 18.02 -8.77
CA PRO A 162 5.83 18.05 -8.16
C PRO A 162 4.72 17.69 -9.17
N ALA A 163 3.80 16.80 -8.79
CA ALA A 163 2.72 16.33 -9.66
C ALA A 163 1.46 15.92 -8.90
N GLU A 164 0.31 16.01 -9.55
CA GLU A 164 -0.97 15.51 -9.05
C GLU A 164 -1.72 14.79 -10.17
N LEU A 165 -2.12 13.56 -9.90
CA LEU A 165 -2.88 12.72 -10.82
C LEU A 165 -4.12 12.14 -10.12
N ILE A 166 -5.19 11.92 -10.89
CA ILE A 166 -6.36 11.14 -10.47
C ILE A 166 -6.60 10.05 -11.50
N LEU A 167 -6.67 8.80 -11.05
CA LEU A 167 -7.08 7.68 -11.91
C LEU A 167 -8.60 7.72 -12.04
N LEU A 168 -9.14 8.08 -13.21
CA LEU A 168 -10.59 8.17 -13.39
C LEU A 168 -11.19 6.82 -13.81
N ARG A 169 -10.50 6.09 -14.68
CA ARG A 169 -10.85 4.73 -15.17
C ARG A 169 -9.59 4.00 -15.59
N GLU A 170 -9.70 2.72 -15.92
CA GLU A 170 -8.60 1.85 -16.39
C GLU A 170 -7.84 2.43 -17.60
N ASP A 171 -8.51 3.22 -18.43
CA ASP A 171 -7.99 3.80 -19.68
C ASP A 171 -7.90 5.34 -19.66
N LEU A 172 -8.19 5.98 -18.51
CA LEU A 172 -8.32 7.43 -18.42
C LEU A 172 -7.71 7.97 -17.13
N LEU A 173 -6.69 8.81 -17.30
CA LEU A 173 -5.99 9.52 -16.23
C LEU A 173 -6.23 11.03 -16.33
N ASP A 174 -6.40 11.69 -15.20
CA ASP A 174 -6.42 13.16 -15.10
C ASP A 174 -5.12 13.65 -14.45
N LEU A 175 -4.28 14.35 -15.21
CA LEU A 175 -3.04 14.95 -14.76
C LEU A 175 -3.28 16.45 -14.55
N ALA A 176 -3.46 16.87 -13.30
CA ALA A 176 -3.70 18.27 -12.97
C ALA A 176 -2.44 19.11 -13.25
N TYR A 177 -1.30 18.66 -12.75
CA TYR A 177 0.03 19.20 -13.04
C TYR A 177 1.08 18.10 -12.85
N GLY A 178 2.25 18.29 -13.45
CA GLY A 178 3.37 17.37 -13.38
C GLY A 178 4.07 17.19 -14.72
N THR A 179 5.19 16.46 -14.68
CA THR A 179 5.89 15.99 -15.88
C THR A 179 5.74 14.48 -15.94
N ALA A 180 5.14 13.97 -17.01
CA ALA A 180 4.84 12.55 -17.16
C ALA A 180 5.30 12.04 -18.51
N TRP A 181 5.98 10.89 -18.50
CA TRP A 181 6.28 10.10 -19.69
C TRP A 181 5.34 8.89 -19.75
N PHE A 182 4.90 8.50 -20.94
CA PHE A 182 4.03 7.35 -21.17
C PHE A 182 4.57 6.47 -22.32
N HIS A 183 4.50 5.16 -22.12
CA HIS A 183 4.67 4.15 -23.13
C HIS A 183 3.40 3.29 -23.20
N VAL A 184 2.72 3.35 -24.35
CA VAL A 184 1.46 2.63 -24.57
C VAL A 184 1.69 1.47 -25.54
N PRO A 185 1.55 0.21 -25.11
CA PRO A 185 1.67 -0.93 -26.01
C PRO A 185 0.46 -1.03 -26.95
N GLN A 186 0.62 -1.71 -28.09
CA GLN A 186 -0.46 -1.85 -29.09
C GLN A 186 -1.78 -2.43 -28.55
N LYS A 187 -1.73 -3.26 -27.50
CA LYS A 187 -2.92 -3.83 -26.84
C LYS A 187 -3.74 -2.80 -26.04
N ALA A 188 -3.19 -1.61 -25.78
CA ALA A 188 -3.78 -0.57 -24.95
C ALA A 188 -4.01 0.75 -25.71
N VAL A 189 -4.06 0.71 -27.04
CA VAL A 189 -4.39 1.85 -27.90
C VAL A 189 -5.75 2.45 -27.50
N GLY A 190 -5.82 3.78 -27.48
CA GLY A 190 -6.99 4.52 -27.00
C GLY A 190 -6.87 5.00 -25.55
N PHE A 191 -5.73 4.75 -24.89
CA PHE A 191 -5.41 5.30 -23.57
C PHE A 191 -5.48 6.83 -23.60
N GLN A 192 -6.12 7.42 -22.58
CA GLN A 192 -6.39 8.85 -22.53
C GLN A 192 -5.76 9.52 -21.32
N VAL A 193 -5.17 10.69 -21.56
CA VAL A 193 -4.67 11.59 -20.51
C VAL A 193 -5.35 12.94 -20.65
N ARG A 194 -6.02 13.37 -19.59
CA ARG A 194 -6.65 14.68 -19.48
C ARG A 194 -5.75 15.61 -18.68
N THR A 195 -5.61 16.85 -19.13
CA THR A 195 -5.03 17.95 -18.35
C THR A 195 -6.03 19.10 -18.32
N PRO A 196 -5.80 20.18 -17.54
CA PRO A 196 -6.65 21.38 -17.60
C PRO A 196 -6.79 21.95 -19.02
N ASP A 197 -5.73 21.86 -19.84
CA ASP A 197 -5.67 22.51 -21.15
C ASP A 197 -6.02 21.60 -22.33
N LEU A 198 -5.83 20.28 -22.20
CA LEU A 198 -6.03 19.35 -23.31
C LEU A 198 -6.56 17.97 -22.89
N VAL A 199 -7.06 17.22 -23.87
CA VAL A 199 -7.29 15.77 -23.76
C VAL A 199 -6.45 15.09 -24.83
N LEU A 200 -5.59 14.18 -24.43
CA LEU A 200 -4.75 13.36 -25.31
C LEU A 200 -5.33 11.96 -25.41
N THR A 201 -5.42 11.41 -26.62
CA THR A 201 -5.77 10.01 -26.90
C THR A 201 -4.61 9.37 -27.66
N ASP A 202 -4.08 8.28 -27.10
CA ASP A 202 -2.99 7.52 -27.68
C ASP A 202 -3.44 6.65 -28.87
N LEU A 203 -2.59 6.55 -29.90
CA LEU A 203 -2.76 5.66 -31.05
C LEU A 203 -1.66 4.58 -31.17
N GLY A 204 -0.97 4.25 -30.05
CA GLY A 204 0.08 3.24 -29.93
C GLY A 204 1.48 3.84 -29.92
N THR A 205 1.82 4.61 -28.88
CA THR A 205 2.85 5.65 -28.94
C THR A 205 3.66 5.77 -27.65
N GLU A 206 4.86 6.35 -27.76
CA GLU A 206 5.60 6.93 -26.63
C GLU A 206 5.53 8.45 -26.67
N PHE A 207 5.05 9.05 -25.57
CA PHE A 207 4.84 10.49 -25.50
C PHE A 207 5.09 11.04 -24.09
N GLY A 208 5.33 12.35 -24.02
CA GLY A 208 5.53 13.11 -22.80
C GLY A 208 4.52 14.23 -22.69
N ILE A 209 4.02 14.48 -21.47
CA ILE A 209 3.13 15.60 -21.14
C ILE A 209 3.79 16.43 -20.04
N LEU A 210 3.86 17.74 -20.25
CA LEU A 210 4.27 18.72 -19.25
C LEU A 210 3.08 19.64 -18.99
N SER A 211 2.54 19.61 -17.77
CA SER A 211 1.43 20.46 -17.34
C SER A 211 1.85 21.17 -16.07
N GLN A 212 1.82 22.51 -16.03
CA GLN A 212 2.16 23.28 -14.83
C GLN A 212 1.04 24.29 -14.55
N PRO A 213 0.81 24.68 -13.29
CA PRO A 213 -0.27 25.63 -12.96
C PRO A 213 -0.17 26.98 -13.68
N ASP A 214 1.06 27.43 -13.97
CA ASP A 214 1.34 28.76 -14.54
C ASP A 214 1.76 28.72 -16.02
N SER A 215 1.75 27.55 -16.66
CA SER A 215 2.12 27.39 -18.07
C SER A 215 1.14 26.51 -18.82
N LEU A 216 0.97 26.77 -20.11
CA LEU A 216 0.12 25.95 -20.97
C LEU A 216 0.71 24.54 -21.12
N ALA A 217 -0.16 23.53 -21.14
CA ALA A 217 0.28 22.15 -21.31
C ALA A 217 1.00 21.92 -22.64
N GLU A 218 2.12 21.20 -22.57
CA GLU A 218 2.92 20.77 -23.70
C GLU A 218 2.81 19.25 -23.89
N VAL A 219 2.74 18.83 -25.16
CA VAL A 219 2.77 17.42 -25.56
C VAL A 219 3.96 17.21 -26.48
N HIS A 220 4.73 16.16 -26.21
CA HIS A 220 5.93 15.78 -26.95
C HIS A 220 5.77 14.33 -27.40
N VAL A 221 5.81 14.05 -28.70
CA VAL A 221 5.65 12.69 -29.25
C VAL A 221 7.01 12.16 -29.69
N PHE A 222 7.41 11.01 -29.16
CA PHE A 222 8.71 10.40 -29.45
C PHE A 222 8.60 9.32 -30.52
N THR A 223 7.62 8.43 -30.41
CA THR A 223 7.38 7.36 -31.38
C THR A 223 5.88 7.16 -31.58
N GLY A 224 5.39 7.02 -32.80
CA GLY A 224 3.94 6.84 -33.05
C GLY A 224 3.20 8.15 -33.32
N SER A 225 1.95 8.25 -32.85
CA SER A 225 1.10 9.44 -33.03
C SER A 225 0.04 9.57 -31.95
N VAL A 226 -0.29 10.80 -31.55
CA VAL A 226 -1.38 11.07 -30.59
C VAL A 226 -2.42 11.99 -31.19
N GLU A 227 -3.69 11.79 -30.83
CA GLU A 227 -4.74 12.77 -31.07
C GLU A 227 -4.88 13.67 -29.83
N VAL A 228 -4.80 15.00 -30.02
CA VAL A 228 -4.98 15.98 -28.95
C VAL A 228 -6.19 16.87 -29.23
N LEU A 229 -6.97 17.14 -28.19
CA LEU A 229 -8.11 18.04 -28.19
C LEU A 229 -7.82 19.21 -27.25
N ASN A 230 -7.83 20.44 -27.77
CA ASN A 230 -7.67 21.63 -26.94
C ASN A 230 -8.98 21.87 -26.15
N ARG A 231 -8.87 22.08 -24.84
CA ARG A 231 -10.03 22.34 -23.96
C ARG A 231 -10.42 23.81 -23.89
N HIS A 232 -9.55 24.71 -24.36
CA HIS A 232 -9.79 26.14 -24.43
C HIS A 232 -10.32 26.59 -25.79
N GLY A 233 -11.20 27.60 -25.80
CA GLY A 233 -11.72 28.20 -27.03
C GLY A 233 -12.48 27.22 -27.93
N LEU A 234 -12.18 27.25 -29.24
CA LEU A 234 -12.73 26.29 -30.20
C LEU A 234 -12.02 24.94 -29.98
N LYS A 235 -12.77 23.94 -29.51
CA LYS A 235 -12.28 22.59 -29.17
C LYS A 235 -11.74 21.84 -30.40
N HIS A 236 -10.56 22.24 -30.86
CA HIS A 236 -9.94 21.75 -32.09
C HIS A 236 -9.13 20.49 -31.80
N LYS A 237 -9.37 19.45 -32.61
CA LYS A 237 -8.58 18.22 -32.60
C LYS A 237 -7.39 18.37 -33.54
N GLN A 238 -6.24 17.85 -33.14
CA GLN A 238 -5.05 17.74 -33.99
C GLN A 238 -4.35 16.41 -33.74
N VAL A 239 -3.81 15.80 -34.78
CA VAL A 239 -2.88 14.67 -34.66
C VAL A 239 -1.46 15.21 -34.61
N ILE A 240 -0.67 14.73 -33.65
CA ILE A 240 0.76 15.02 -33.51
C ILE A 240 1.52 13.73 -33.81
N GLU A 241 2.40 13.77 -34.80
CA GLU A 241 3.24 12.64 -35.21
C GLU A 241 4.56 12.63 -34.41
N ALA A 242 5.33 11.54 -34.53
CA ALA A 242 6.65 11.41 -33.94
C ALA A 242 7.57 12.61 -34.27
N ASP A 243 8.49 12.89 -33.35
CA ASP A 243 9.45 14.01 -33.41
C ASP A 243 8.80 15.40 -33.48
N HIS A 244 7.53 15.52 -33.10
CA HIS A 244 6.85 16.80 -32.99
C HIS A 244 6.35 17.04 -31.56
N ALA A 245 6.37 18.32 -31.19
CA ALA A 245 5.78 18.78 -29.95
C ALA A 245 4.84 19.97 -30.21
N ARG A 246 3.80 20.07 -29.38
CA ARG A 246 2.80 21.14 -29.45
C ARG A 246 2.44 21.65 -28.06
N VAL A 247 2.15 22.94 -27.98
CA VAL A 247 1.63 23.61 -26.79
C VAL A 247 0.15 23.94 -27.01
N ALA A 248 -0.69 23.66 -26.02
CA ALA A 248 -2.11 24.02 -26.03
C ALA A 248 -2.29 25.53 -25.84
N GLY A 249 -2.28 26.28 -26.94
CA GLY A 249 -2.41 27.72 -26.97
C GLY A 249 -3.80 28.24 -26.54
N PRO A 250 -3.90 29.53 -26.15
CA PRO A 250 -5.18 30.16 -25.87
C PRO A 250 -6.10 30.16 -27.10
N ALA A 251 -7.42 30.22 -26.86
CA ALA A 251 -8.46 30.24 -27.89
C ALA A 251 -8.52 29.01 -28.83
N GLY A 252 -7.93 27.88 -28.43
CA GLY A 252 -8.01 26.62 -29.18
C GLY A 252 -6.90 26.42 -30.23
N ARG A 253 -5.89 27.30 -30.25
CA ARG A 253 -4.78 27.21 -31.21
C ARG A 253 -3.70 26.27 -30.69
N TRP A 254 -3.06 25.52 -31.59
CA TRP A 254 -1.88 24.72 -31.29
C TRP A 254 -0.62 25.46 -31.75
N GLN A 255 0.39 25.52 -30.89
CA GLN A 255 1.68 26.16 -31.19
C GLN A 255 2.76 25.10 -31.29
N GLY A 256 3.62 25.16 -32.31
CA GLY A 256 4.78 24.29 -32.42
C GLY A 256 5.83 24.63 -31.37
N THR A 257 6.38 23.61 -30.72
CA THR A 257 7.57 23.72 -29.87
C THR A 257 8.59 22.66 -30.27
N ALA A 258 9.85 22.85 -29.90
CA ALA A 258 10.88 21.86 -30.15
C ALA A 258 10.64 20.63 -29.24
N PRO A 259 10.78 19.40 -29.76
CA PRO A 259 10.74 18.20 -28.92
C PRO A 259 11.86 18.22 -27.87
N ARG A 260 11.52 17.95 -26.61
CA ARG A 260 12.46 17.95 -25.48
C ARG A 260 12.41 16.62 -24.73
N SER A 261 13.05 15.59 -25.28
CA SER A 261 13.09 14.25 -24.66
C SER A 261 13.84 14.22 -23.32
N ASP A 262 14.77 15.15 -23.11
CA ASP A 262 15.57 15.33 -21.89
C ASP A 262 14.76 15.75 -20.66
N HIS A 263 13.57 16.31 -20.86
CA HIS A 263 12.67 16.69 -19.76
C HIS A 263 11.94 15.48 -19.13
N PHE A 264 11.94 14.32 -19.79
CA PHE A 264 11.13 13.17 -19.44
C PHE A 264 12.00 12.00 -18.94
N LEU A 265 11.67 11.48 -17.76
CA LEU A 265 12.30 10.26 -17.25
C LEU A 265 11.64 9.04 -17.91
N THR A 266 12.43 8.19 -18.57
CA THR A 266 11.94 6.95 -19.21
C THR A 266 12.23 5.69 -18.40
N LYS A 267 12.97 5.82 -17.29
CA LYS A 267 13.19 4.79 -16.27
C LYS A 267 13.21 5.43 -14.89
N LEU A 268 12.76 4.67 -13.88
CA LEU A 268 12.98 5.05 -12.49
C LEU A 268 14.49 5.19 -12.24
N PRO A 269 14.95 6.31 -11.66
CA PRO A 269 16.35 6.45 -11.31
C PRO A 269 16.69 5.50 -10.15
N ASP A 270 17.62 4.55 -10.39
CA ASP A 270 18.16 3.64 -9.36
C ASP A 270 18.91 4.39 -8.25
N ARG A 271 19.41 5.58 -8.61
CA ARG A 271 19.98 6.62 -7.74
C ARG A 271 19.70 7.95 -8.42
N VAL A 272 19.38 8.96 -7.63
CA VAL A 272 19.28 10.34 -8.12
C VAL A 272 20.61 10.69 -8.81
N PRO A 273 20.63 11.19 -10.05
CA PRO A 273 21.83 11.76 -10.62
C PRO A 273 22.24 12.95 -9.75
N VAL A 274 23.34 12.78 -9.03
CA VAL A 274 23.89 13.78 -8.12
C VAL A 274 24.53 14.88 -8.94
N ASN A 275 23.79 15.96 -9.15
CA ASN A 275 24.37 17.29 -9.18
C ASN A 275 24.39 17.76 -7.71
N ILE A 276 25.57 17.86 -7.08
CA ILE A 276 25.67 18.50 -5.75
C ILE A 276 25.57 20.02 -5.95
N GLU A 277 24.34 20.49 -6.13
CA GLU A 277 23.92 21.87 -5.96
C GLU A 277 22.89 21.89 -4.84
N ALA A 278 23.29 22.22 -3.60
CA ALA A 278 22.45 22.62 -2.45
C ALA A 278 21.11 21.87 -2.15
N ASP A 279 20.84 20.68 -2.73
CA ASP A 279 19.49 20.10 -2.76
C ASP A 279 19.22 19.06 -1.67
N ASP A 280 20.26 18.63 -0.93
CA ASP A 280 20.08 17.74 0.20
C ASP A 280 19.54 18.55 1.38
N SER A 281 18.22 18.55 1.49
CA SER A 281 17.50 19.16 2.59
C SER A 281 16.53 18.17 3.22
N VAL A 282 16.43 18.21 4.54
CA VAL A 282 15.52 17.31 5.28
C VAL A 282 14.69 18.13 6.23
N ALA A 283 13.37 18.09 6.02
CA ALA A 283 12.39 18.65 6.94
C ALA A 283 12.17 17.70 8.12
N PHE A 284 12.04 18.25 9.33
CA PHE A 284 11.75 17.49 10.53
C PHE A 284 10.73 18.21 11.41
N THR A 285 9.87 17.47 12.09
CA THR A 285 8.84 18.03 12.98
C THR A 285 8.59 17.13 14.18
N THR A 286 8.22 17.73 15.32
CA THR A 286 7.87 17.00 16.54
C THR A 286 6.41 17.25 16.90
N SER A 287 5.66 16.17 17.09
CA SER A 287 4.27 16.17 17.57
C SER A 287 4.21 16.22 19.11
N PRO A 288 3.18 16.85 19.74
CA PRO A 288 3.11 17.17 21.17
C PRO A 288 3.06 16.01 22.20
N GLU A 289 3.30 14.75 21.84
CA GLU A 289 3.05 13.61 22.75
C GLU A 289 4.24 13.15 23.62
N ASN A 290 5.43 13.77 23.53
CA ASN A 290 6.57 13.29 24.33
C ASN A 290 6.56 13.78 25.79
N LYS A 291 6.23 12.86 26.71
CA LYS A 291 6.21 13.08 28.17
C LYS A 291 7.61 13.21 28.79
N MET A 292 7.77 14.31 29.56
CA MET A 292 8.63 14.52 30.74
C MET A 292 10.17 14.49 30.57
N ILE A 293 10.83 15.67 30.71
CA ILE A 293 11.93 15.96 31.66
C ILE A 293 12.06 17.51 31.81
N ASN A 294 12.26 17.99 33.05
CA ASN A 294 12.72 19.36 33.34
C ASN A 294 14.19 19.49 32.86
N LYS A 295 14.40 20.07 31.66
CA LYS A 295 15.54 19.92 30.72
C LYS A 295 15.36 18.74 29.75
N GLY A 296 14.53 18.92 28.74
CA GLY A 296 14.41 17.98 27.64
C GLY A 296 15.54 18.15 26.63
N ARG A 297 16.34 17.10 26.43
CA ARG A 297 17.20 16.95 25.25
C ARG A 297 16.37 16.21 24.20
N TYR A 298 16.06 16.86 23.08
CA TYR A 298 15.44 16.19 21.96
C TYR A 298 16.53 15.83 20.95
N THR A 299 16.71 14.53 20.75
CA THR A 299 17.57 14.00 19.70
C THR A 299 16.68 13.64 18.54
N PHE A 300 16.81 14.35 17.41
CA PHE A 300 16.31 13.86 16.14
C PHE A 300 17.27 12.73 15.73
N LYS A 301 16.88 11.49 16.05
CA LYS A 301 17.72 10.33 15.74
C LYS A 301 17.62 10.03 14.25
N SER A 302 18.75 9.74 13.64
CA SER A 302 18.88 9.22 12.26
C SER A 302 18.10 7.96 11.94
N SER A 303 17.36 7.36 12.89
CA SER A 303 16.76 6.04 12.68
C SER A 303 15.46 6.04 11.88
N ASP A 304 14.79 7.18 11.61
CA ASP A 304 13.64 7.21 10.67
C ASP A 304 13.57 8.51 9.83
N GLU A 305 13.79 9.71 10.40
CA GLU A 305 13.56 10.99 9.68
C GLU A 305 14.81 11.63 9.03
N LEU A 306 16.02 11.33 9.53
CA LEU A 306 17.29 11.78 8.95
C LEU A 306 18.07 10.64 8.28
N SER A 307 17.43 9.47 8.13
CA SER A 307 18.06 8.30 7.51
C SER A 307 18.43 8.63 6.06
N GLY A 308 19.74 8.69 5.77
CA GLY A 308 20.25 9.07 4.44
C GLY A 308 20.65 10.54 4.27
N PHE A 309 20.48 11.40 5.28
CA PHE A 309 21.02 12.77 5.21
C PHE A 309 22.55 12.75 5.44
N ASP A 310 23.30 12.86 4.34
CA ASP A 310 24.75 12.94 4.38
C ASP A 310 25.22 14.35 4.02
N ALA A 311 25.81 15.04 4.99
CA ALA A 311 26.44 16.33 4.76
C ALA A 311 27.90 16.21 4.28
N SER A 312 28.37 15.00 3.94
CA SER A 312 29.73 14.78 3.48
C SER A 312 30.02 15.56 2.19
N GLY A 313 31.16 16.25 2.18
CA GLY A 313 31.56 17.09 1.05
C GLY A 313 30.92 18.47 1.00
N SER A 314 30.02 18.83 1.93
CA SER A 314 29.51 20.19 2.04
C SER A 314 30.44 21.09 2.84
N ASP A 315 30.52 22.37 2.46
CA ASP A 315 31.31 23.37 3.19
C ASP A 315 30.57 23.87 4.43
N LYS A 316 29.23 23.85 4.38
CA LYS A 316 28.38 24.35 5.44
C LYS A 316 27.09 23.56 5.57
N LEU A 317 26.60 23.44 6.79
CA LEU A 317 25.28 22.89 7.12
C LEU A 317 24.44 23.97 7.78
N VAL A 318 23.21 24.16 7.33
CA VAL A 318 22.29 25.17 7.84
C VAL A 318 21.04 24.50 8.39
N ALA A 319 20.66 24.84 9.62
CA ALA A 319 19.43 24.36 10.25
C ALA A 319 18.46 25.53 10.47
N THR A 320 17.25 25.42 9.94
CA THR A 320 16.15 26.33 10.27
C THR A 320 15.27 25.68 11.32
N LEU A 321 14.95 26.40 12.39
CA LEU A 321 14.22 25.87 13.55
C LEU A 321 13.13 26.84 13.96
N SER A 322 11.90 26.36 14.02
CA SER A 322 10.74 27.04 14.59
C SER A 322 10.25 26.32 15.83
N HIS A 323 9.94 27.05 16.90
CA HIS A 323 9.45 26.46 18.15
C HIS A 323 8.51 27.39 18.93
N GLU A 324 7.67 26.80 19.77
CA GLU A 324 6.74 27.52 20.66
C GLU A 324 7.01 27.20 22.15
N LYS A 325 6.84 28.24 23.01
CA LYS A 325 6.85 28.18 24.49
C LYS A 325 8.11 27.55 25.09
N SER A 326 9.21 27.65 24.36
CA SER A 326 10.51 27.11 24.71
C SER A 326 11.61 28.06 24.26
N THR A 327 12.84 27.81 24.69
CA THR A 327 14.05 28.49 24.24
C THR A 327 15.08 27.43 23.87
N ILE A 328 15.61 27.48 22.66
CA ILE A 328 16.73 26.62 22.25
C ILE A 328 17.97 27.06 23.03
N THR A 329 18.58 26.13 23.77
CA THR A 329 19.83 26.37 24.51
C THR A 329 21.04 25.84 23.77
N GLU A 330 20.85 24.79 22.97
CA GLU A 330 21.93 24.12 22.25
C GLU A 330 21.38 23.44 21.00
N VAL A 331 22.16 23.52 19.92
CA VAL A 331 21.94 22.79 18.66
C VAL A 331 23.26 22.12 18.31
N THR A 332 23.25 20.81 18.10
CA THR A 332 24.45 20.08 17.67
C THR A 332 24.13 19.16 16.49
N TYR A 333 25.06 19.03 15.55
CA TYR A 333 25.02 18.02 14.49
C TYR A 333 26.22 17.09 14.64
N GLY A 334 26.00 15.77 14.71
CA GLY A 334 27.10 14.81 14.93
C GLY A 334 27.87 15.04 16.24
N GLY A 335 27.25 15.71 17.22
CA GLY A 335 27.88 16.13 18.48
C GLY A 335 28.67 17.45 18.42
N VAL A 336 28.80 18.07 17.24
CA VAL A 336 29.45 19.37 17.07
C VAL A 336 28.40 20.48 17.19
N ARG A 337 28.70 21.51 17.99
CA ARG A 337 27.77 22.62 18.24
C ARG A 337 27.63 23.54 17.02
N MET A 338 26.39 23.81 16.64
CA MET A 338 26.07 24.77 15.58
C MET A 338 26.04 26.21 16.14
N SER A 339 26.44 27.16 15.30
CA SER A 339 26.43 28.59 15.58
C SER A 339 25.09 29.21 15.22
N LEU A 340 24.61 30.18 16.01
CA LEU A 340 23.40 30.93 15.71
C LEU A 340 23.70 32.02 14.68
N GLY A 341 22.97 32.04 13.56
CA GLY A 341 23.05 33.07 12.53
C GLY A 341 22.07 34.23 12.79
N VAL A 342 20.78 33.91 12.81
CA VAL A 342 19.71 34.89 13.08
C VAL A 342 18.58 34.21 13.83
N CYS A 343 17.92 34.93 14.75
CA CYS A 343 16.70 34.47 15.39
C CYS A 343 15.67 35.59 15.43
N SER A 344 14.39 35.22 15.35
CA SER A 344 13.30 36.16 15.51
C SER A 344 13.15 36.52 16.98
N ASN A 345 13.17 37.81 17.29
CA ASN A 345 12.85 38.31 18.62
C ASN A 345 11.33 38.56 18.75
N THR A 346 10.61 37.68 19.45
CA THR A 346 9.15 37.80 19.64
C THR A 346 8.77 37.65 21.11
N SER A 347 7.79 38.43 21.55
CA SER A 347 7.27 38.42 22.92
C SER A 347 6.35 37.23 23.22
N ALA A 348 5.87 36.52 22.19
CA ALA A 348 4.88 35.45 22.29
C ALA A 348 5.49 34.06 22.56
N MET A 349 6.78 33.97 22.87
CA MET A 349 7.55 32.70 22.96
C MET A 349 7.44 31.82 21.71
N ARG A 350 7.20 32.42 20.54
CA ARG A 350 7.25 31.75 19.23
C ARG A 350 8.48 32.25 18.52
N GLN A 351 9.40 31.38 18.19
CA GLN A 351 10.68 31.81 17.62
C GLN A 351 11.00 30.95 16.42
N THR A 352 11.52 31.60 15.38
CA THR A 352 12.20 30.96 14.27
C THR A 352 13.66 31.41 14.28
N ALA A 353 14.59 30.51 14.00
CA ALA A 353 16.01 30.78 14.01
C ALA A 353 16.74 29.97 12.94
N ILE A 354 17.86 30.52 12.47
CA ILE A 354 18.77 29.88 11.52
C ILE A 354 20.09 29.65 12.24
N TYR A 355 20.51 28.39 12.28
CA TYR A 355 21.80 27.94 12.80
C TYR A 355 22.67 27.43 11.65
N TYR A 356 23.99 27.46 11.81
CA TYR A 356 24.92 26.96 10.81
C TYR A 356 26.12 26.26 11.45
N LEU A 357 26.75 25.38 10.69
CA LEU A 357 27.99 24.67 11.04
C LEU A 357 28.89 24.61 9.82
N ASP A 358 30.14 25.03 9.98
CA ASP A 358 31.16 24.93 8.95
C ASP A 358 31.75 23.52 8.95
N SER A 359 31.97 22.95 7.75
CA SER A 359 32.57 21.63 7.55
C SER A 359 31.92 20.55 8.45
N PRO A 360 30.62 20.27 8.26
CA PRO A 360 29.82 19.41 9.16
C PRO A 360 30.34 17.96 9.28
N GLY A 361 31.19 17.52 8.35
CA GLY A 361 31.71 16.15 8.31
C GLY A 361 30.74 15.18 7.66
N THR A 362 30.80 13.90 8.06
CA THR A 362 29.92 12.83 7.56
C THR A 362 28.61 12.75 8.36
N THR A 363 27.71 11.83 7.99
CA THR A 363 26.45 11.49 8.71
C THR A 363 26.51 11.67 10.23
N GLY A 364 25.58 12.48 10.76
CA GLY A 364 25.41 12.73 12.19
C GLY A 364 23.96 13.04 12.59
N ASP A 365 23.65 12.87 13.88
CA ASP A 365 22.33 13.21 14.43
C ASP A 365 22.23 14.72 14.69
N LEU A 366 21.07 15.31 14.36
CA LEU A 366 20.71 16.65 14.82
C LEU A 366 20.11 16.57 16.22
N VAL A 367 20.70 17.26 17.18
CA VAL A 367 20.20 17.34 18.55
C VAL A 367 19.86 18.79 18.86
N VAL A 368 18.64 19.00 19.31
CA VAL A 368 18.17 20.32 19.73
C VAL A 368 17.73 20.24 21.19
N VAL A 369 18.38 21.06 22.03
CA VAL A 369 18.13 21.12 23.46
C VAL A 369 17.32 22.36 23.78
N PHE A 370 16.23 22.17 24.51
CA PHE A 370 15.30 23.24 24.84
C PHE A 370 15.19 23.45 26.35
N LYS A 371 14.88 24.70 26.73
CA LYS A 371 14.48 25.10 28.07
C LYS A 371 13.14 25.83 28.00
N GLY A 372 12.12 25.35 28.70
CA GLY A 372 10.77 25.95 28.69
C GLY A 372 10.26 26.29 30.09
N ARG A 373 9.23 27.14 30.17
CA ARG A 373 8.45 27.40 31.41
C ARG A 373 7.36 26.35 31.66
N GLN A 374 6.94 25.61 30.65
CA GLN A 374 5.94 24.53 30.73
C GLN A 374 6.57 23.13 30.62
N ARG A 375 5.82 22.08 30.99
CA ARG A 375 6.30 20.68 31.07
C ARG A 375 6.79 20.06 29.75
N ALA A 376 6.50 20.68 28.59
CA ALA A 376 6.98 20.31 27.25
C ALA A 376 6.88 21.51 26.28
N PRO A 377 7.68 21.56 25.18
CA PRO A 377 7.47 22.50 24.10
C PRO A 377 6.14 22.21 23.38
N ASN A 378 5.47 23.26 22.89
CA ASN A 378 4.19 23.14 22.19
C ASN A 378 4.34 22.68 20.73
N GLY A 379 5.55 22.34 20.30
CA GLY A 379 5.90 21.98 18.94
C GLY A 379 7.27 22.54 18.58
N VAL A 380 8.04 21.76 17.84
CA VAL A 380 9.31 22.14 17.22
C VAL A 380 9.29 21.57 15.81
N GLY A 381 9.64 22.37 14.82
CA GLY A 381 9.81 21.90 13.45
C GLY A 381 10.82 22.76 12.70
N GLY A 382 11.33 22.24 11.60
CA GLY A 382 12.44 22.86 10.91
C GLY A 382 12.93 22.07 9.71
N SER A 383 14.07 22.50 9.18
CA SER A 383 14.77 21.79 8.11
C SER A 383 16.28 21.91 8.25
N LEU A 384 17.01 20.93 7.72
CA LEU A 384 18.44 20.97 7.48
C LEU A 384 18.71 21.20 6.00
N LEU A 385 19.80 21.87 5.66
CA LEU A 385 20.24 22.16 4.31
C LEU A 385 21.78 22.11 4.25
N ALA A 386 22.32 21.24 3.39
CA ALA A 386 23.75 21.20 3.11
C ALA A 386 24.12 22.17 1.97
N LEU A 387 25.10 23.05 2.21
CA LEU A 387 25.58 24.03 1.25
C LEU A 387 27.03 23.74 0.84
N SER A 388 27.28 23.88 -0.45
CA SER A 388 28.61 23.76 -1.07
C SER A 388 29.02 25.09 -1.69
N ASN A 389 30.32 25.29 -1.90
CA ASN A 389 30.94 26.51 -2.38
C ASN A 389 30.66 27.73 -1.49
N THR A 390 30.65 27.55 -0.16
CA THR A 390 30.40 28.64 0.80
C THR A 390 31.59 28.85 1.72
N ALA A 391 32.02 30.09 1.91
CA ALA A 391 33.13 30.41 2.79
C ALA A 391 32.84 30.03 4.26
N ASN A 392 33.88 29.59 4.95
CA ASN A 392 33.85 29.36 6.39
C ASN A 392 33.60 30.66 7.16
N GLY A 393 32.85 30.56 8.27
CA GLY A 393 32.47 31.69 9.10
C GLY A 393 30.96 31.95 9.13
N GLY A 394 30.60 33.08 9.73
CA GLY A 394 29.21 33.48 9.95
C GLY A 394 28.45 33.93 8.71
N PRO A 395 27.14 34.18 8.82
CA PRO A 395 26.36 34.73 7.72
C PRO A 395 26.88 36.11 7.32
N ALA A 396 26.99 36.31 6.02
CA ALA A 396 27.39 37.57 5.40
C ALA A 396 26.36 38.68 5.63
N VAL A 397 25.08 38.31 5.51
CA VAL A 397 23.95 39.22 5.68
C VAL A 397 22.86 38.51 6.46
N ILE A 398 22.27 39.19 7.43
CA ILE A 398 21.08 38.74 8.14
C ILE A 398 20.00 39.81 8.07
N ALA A 399 18.74 39.39 8.02
CA ALA A 399 17.62 40.31 8.07
C ALA A 399 16.45 39.67 8.80
N GLN A 400 15.62 40.51 9.43
CA GLN A 400 14.37 40.12 10.07
C GLN A 400 13.28 41.13 9.69
N SER A 401 12.06 40.64 9.47
CA SER A 401 10.88 41.44 9.22
C SER A 401 9.69 40.94 10.04
N GLY A 402 8.83 41.86 10.49
CA GLY A 402 7.51 41.56 11.06
C GLY A 402 6.43 41.32 10.00
N GLU A 403 6.85 41.05 8.77
CA GLU A 403 6.01 40.72 7.62
C GLU A 403 6.40 39.35 7.06
N ARG A 404 5.64 38.88 6.05
CA ARG A 404 5.91 37.63 5.33
C ARG A 404 7.03 37.74 4.29
N SER A 405 7.68 38.89 4.21
CA SER A 405 8.80 39.12 3.32
C SER A 405 9.89 39.89 4.05
N VAL A 406 11.13 39.64 3.66
CA VAL A 406 12.29 40.34 4.19
C VAL A 406 13.15 40.80 3.04
N ARG A 407 13.61 42.05 3.07
CA ARG A 407 14.53 42.59 2.06
C ARG A 407 15.95 42.22 2.43
N LEU A 408 16.65 41.58 1.49
CA LEU A 408 18.07 41.29 1.60
C LEU A 408 18.81 41.99 0.46
N THR A 409 19.95 42.58 0.81
CA THR A 409 20.85 43.21 -0.16
C THR A 409 22.24 42.64 0.07
N THR A 410 22.73 41.84 -0.87
CA THR A 410 24.10 41.29 -0.82
C THR A 410 25.02 42.07 -1.74
N LYS A 411 26.30 42.15 -1.32
CA LYS A 411 27.37 42.81 -2.09
C LYS A 411 28.22 41.82 -2.89
N VAL A 412 28.02 40.52 -2.69
CA VAL A 412 28.76 39.39 -3.29
C VAL A 412 27.78 38.28 -3.71
N ASP A 413 28.26 37.28 -4.47
CA ASP A 413 27.48 36.12 -4.95
C ASP A 413 27.09 35.20 -3.78
N ASN A 414 25.83 35.14 -3.35
CA ASN A 414 25.47 34.46 -2.10
C ASN A 414 24.34 33.44 -2.26
N SER A 415 24.36 32.40 -1.42
CA SER A 415 23.25 31.48 -1.19
C SER A 415 22.42 31.96 0.01
N PHE A 416 21.09 31.98 -0.13
CA PHE A 416 20.16 32.50 0.88
C PHE A 416 19.33 31.38 1.47
N VAL A 417 19.21 31.40 2.79
CA VAL A 417 18.28 30.57 3.54
C VAL A 417 17.33 31.48 4.28
N VAL A 418 16.04 31.22 4.12
CA VAL A 418 14.97 32.02 4.71
C VAL A 418 14.08 31.11 5.54
N ALA A 419 13.76 31.56 6.74
CA ALA A 419 12.82 30.89 7.62
C ALA A 419 11.76 31.89 8.07
N ALA A 420 10.51 31.47 8.14
CA ALA A 420 9.41 32.29 8.57
C ALA A 420 8.50 31.52 9.51
N HIS A 421 7.76 32.25 10.32
CA HIS A 421 6.64 31.70 11.07
C HIS A 421 5.46 32.67 11.05
N ILE A 422 4.28 32.11 11.25
CA ILE A 422 3.02 32.86 11.44
C ILE A 422 2.29 32.29 12.66
N SER A 423 1.55 33.12 13.37
CA SER A 423 0.65 32.69 14.43
C SER A 423 -0.65 32.13 13.84
N ASN A 424 -1.18 31.09 14.48
CA ASN A 424 -2.47 30.49 14.15
C ASN A 424 -3.59 30.85 15.17
N ASP A 425 -3.32 31.77 16.11
CA ASP A 425 -4.22 32.08 17.26
C ASP A 425 -5.65 32.49 16.86
N GLN A 426 -5.84 33.00 15.65
CA GLN A 426 -7.13 33.42 15.10
C GLN A 426 -7.52 32.62 13.85
N GLN A 427 -6.67 31.68 13.41
CA GLN A 427 -6.84 30.90 12.19
C GLN A 427 -6.35 29.46 12.40
N PRO A 428 -7.24 28.52 12.77
CA PRO A 428 -6.86 27.17 13.16
C PRO A 428 -6.20 26.34 12.04
N ASN A 429 -6.39 26.74 10.76
CA ASN A 429 -5.78 26.10 9.59
C ASN A 429 -4.71 27.01 8.97
N ALA A 430 -3.84 27.58 9.80
CA ALA A 430 -2.77 28.44 9.32
C ALA A 430 -1.76 27.62 8.49
N PHE A 431 -1.48 28.05 7.26
CA PHE A 431 -0.43 27.45 6.42
C PHE A 431 0.59 28.50 6.00
N LEU A 432 1.81 28.04 5.72
CA LEU A 432 2.89 28.87 5.24
C LEU A 432 3.59 28.15 4.09
N THR A 433 3.73 28.83 2.95
CA THR A 433 4.36 28.27 1.75
C THR A 433 5.30 29.31 1.16
N ALA A 434 6.54 28.90 0.89
CA ALA A 434 7.50 29.75 0.21
C ALA A 434 6.99 30.11 -1.20
N ARG A 435 7.08 31.38 -1.60
CA ARG A 435 6.74 31.79 -2.97
C ARG A 435 7.97 31.77 -3.85
N ALA A 436 7.78 31.36 -5.11
CA ALA A 436 8.78 31.54 -6.15
C ALA A 436 9.33 32.98 -6.10
N PRO A 437 10.66 33.16 -6.10
CA PRO A 437 11.69 32.18 -6.48
C PRO A 437 12.24 31.28 -5.37
N LEU A 438 11.67 31.27 -4.15
CA LEU A 438 12.14 30.37 -3.09
C LEU A 438 11.75 28.91 -3.39
N THR A 439 12.71 28.02 -3.28
CA THR A 439 12.45 26.57 -3.17
C THR A 439 12.02 26.27 -1.73
N PRO A 440 10.80 25.74 -1.51
CA PRO A 440 10.32 25.41 -0.18
C PRO A 440 11.10 24.23 0.42
N LEU A 441 11.43 24.32 1.71
CA LEU A 441 12.16 23.29 2.46
C LEU A 441 11.28 22.64 3.53
N PHE A 442 10.52 23.44 4.28
CA PHE A 442 9.62 22.98 5.34
C PHE A 442 8.41 23.90 5.40
N GLY A 443 7.25 23.34 5.74
CA GLY A 443 6.00 24.09 5.92
C GLY A 443 5.00 23.26 6.70
N ALA A 444 4.93 23.45 8.02
CA ALA A 444 4.04 22.66 8.87
C ALA A 444 3.62 23.40 10.15
N PRO A 445 2.52 22.96 10.79
CA PRO A 445 2.14 23.42 12.12
C PRO A 445 3.25 23.14 13.15
N VAL A 446 3.54 24.14 13.97
CA VAL A 446 4.46 24.10 15.12
C VAL A 446 3.73 24.67 16.33
N GLY A 447 2.91 23.82 16.96
CA GLY A 447 2.04 24.24 18.06
C GLY A 447 0.94 25.19 17.63
N SER A 448 0.88 26.37 18.27
CA SER A 448 -0.05 27.45 17.95
C SER A 448 0.55 28.44 16.93
N ALA A 449 1.46 27.94 16.09
CA ALA A 449 2.07 28.65 14.98
C ALA A 449 2.22 27.71 13.79
N THR A 450 2.55 28.27 12.64
CA THR A 450 3.00 27.51 11.47
C THR A 450 4.37 28.01 11.09
N GLY A 451 5.35 27.10 11.10
CA GLY A 451 6.71 27.39 10.66
C GLY A 451 6.87 27.07 9.19
N GLY A 452 7.83 27.71 8.54
CA GLY A 452 8.23 27.36 7.19
C GLY A 452 9.62 27.85 6.87
N SER A 453 10.27 27.19 5.92
CA SER A 453 11.58 27.57 5.42
C SER A 453 11.67 27.36 3.92
N GLY A 454 12.59 28.07 3.31
CA GLY A 454 12.90 27.98 1.89
C GLY A 454 14.28 28.52 1.62
N TYR A 455 14.87 28.12 0.50
CA TYR A 455 16.15 28.62 0.05
C TYR A 455 16.04 29.24 -1.33
N MET A 456 17.02 30.07 -1.67
CA MET A 456 17.16 30.66 -3.00
C MET A 456 18.63 30.97 -3.25
N HIS A 457 19.11 30.61 -4.44
CA HIS A 457 20.40 31.10 -4.94
C HIS A 457 20.20 32.42 -5.67
N VAL A 458 21.04 33.41 -5.40
CA VAL A 458 20.97 34.69 -6.10
C VAL A 458 22.36 35.11 -6.55
N LYS A 459 22.42 35.58 -7.80
CA LYS A 459 23.62 36.19 -8.38
C LYS A 459 23.97 37.50 -7.65
N SER A 460 25.25 37.84 -7.64
CA SER A 460 25.83 39.02 -6.97
C SER A 460 25.11 40.32 -7.31
N HIS A 461 25.20 41.27 -6.38
CA HIS A 461 24.67 42.64 -6.51
C HIS A 461 23.14 42.74 -6.67
N SER A 462 22.41 41.74 -6.17
CA SER A 462 20.96 41.69 -6.26
C SER A 462 20.30 42.12 -4.96
N SER A 463 19.26 42.95 -5.05
CA SER A 463 18.30 43.12 -3.96
C SER A 463 17.15 42.16 -4.18
N VAL A 464 16.95 41.25 -3.24
CA VAL A 464 15.88 40.25 -3.30
C VAL A 464 14.91 40.42 -2.15
N MET A 465 13.65 40.08 -2.43
CA MET A 465 12.57 40.15 -1.46
C MET A 465 11.87 38.79 -1.39
N PRO A 466 12.54 37.77 -0.80
CA PRO A 466 11.90 36.49 -0.52
C PRO A 466 10.60 36.69 0.24
N ALA A 467 9.57 35.93 -0.14
CA ALA A 467 8.22 36.08 0.38
C ALA A 467 7.58 34.71 0.66
N PHE A 468 6.76 34.66 1.70
CA PHE A 468 5.90 33.52 2.01
C PHE A 468 4.42 33.90 1.81
N SER A 469 3.63 32.96 1.31
CA SER A 469 2.16 33.00 1.36
C SER A 469 1.65 32.30 2.60
N GLY A 470 0.53 32.78 3.13
CA GLY A 470 -0.19 32.10 4.21
C GLY A 470 -1.45 32.86 4.59
N ASN A 471 -2.17 32.36 5.58
CA ASN A 471 -3.41 32.93 6.10
C ASN A 471 -3.34 33.31 7.60
N GLY A 472 -2.33 32.84 8.35
CA GLY A 472 -2.12 33.21 9.76
C GLY A 472 -1.65 34.65 10.02
N THR A 473 -1.74 35.11 11.27
CA THR A 473 -1.42 36.48 11.69
C THR A 473 0.02 36.60 12.23
N ALA A 474 0.49 37.82 12.52
CA ALA A 474 1.80 38.07 13.16
C ALA A 474 2.98 37.35 12.47
N ALA A 475 3.11 37.55 11.16
CA ALA A 475 4.17 36.93 10.37
C ALA A 475 5.54 37.49 10.77
N ILE A 476 6.52 36.61 10.93
CA ILE A 476 7.90 37.03 11.10
C ILE A 476 8.78 36.18 10.21
N THR A 477 9.57 36.86 9.40
CA THR A 477 10.51 36.26 8.47
C THR A 477 11.92 36.63 8.92
N VAL A 478 12.80 35.64 9.03
CA VAL A 478 14.24 35.81 9.21
C VAL A 478 14.96 35.24 8.00
N ALA A 479 16.10 35.83 7.64
CA ALA A 479 16.92 35.34 6.56
C ALA A 479 18.39 35.49 6.89
N ALA A 480 19.19 34.57 6.35
CA ALA A 480 20.63 34.59 6.39
C ALA A 480 21.17 34.30 4.98
N ALA A 481 22.17 35.07 4.58
CA ALA A 481 22.96 34.84 3.36
C ALA A 481 24.38 34.47 3.77
N PHE A 482 25.00 33.55 3.04
CA PHE A 482 26.38 33.12 3.28
C PHE A 482 27.27 33.55 2.12
N ASP A 483 28.50 33.97 2.43
CA ASP A 483 29.48 34.34 1.42
C ASP A 483 29.94 33.11 0.63
N PRO A 484 30.25 33.26 -0.66
CA PRO A 484 30.78 32.18 -1.46
C PRO A 484 32.24 31.93 -1.07
N HIS A 485 32.75 30.75 -1.38
CA HIS A 485 34.20 30.53 -1.27
C HIS A 485 34.94 31.51 -2.23
N PRO A 486 36.02 32.19 -1.76
CA PRO A 486 36.77 33.15 -2.56
C PRO A 486 37.57 32.52 -3.71
#